data_AF-A0A8B7E714-F1
#
_entry.id   AF-A0A8B7E714-F1
#
_cell.length_a   1.000
_cell.length_b   1.000
_cell.length_c   1.000
_cell.angle_alpha   90.00
_cell.angle_beta   90.00
_cell.angle_gamma   90.00
#
_symmetry.space_group_name_H-M   'P 1'
#
loop_
_entity.id
_entity.type
_entity.pdbx_description
1 polymer ?
#
loop_
_entity_poly.entity_id
_entity_poly.type
_entity_poly.pdbx_seq_one_letter_code
_entity_poly.pdbx_strand_id
1 'polypeptide(L)'
;MYVCILTYANFAVDQSSLISNEKSVNFPINSVGVIPDEILDISMHQKALAMLDNVKQIVEQYHAHEKKILESVLYFTKFYNDQELTYKLMEASSLLSTGEYVSSIEKSKQAVAVALKGIQYYHKYNRVLLSFLVNCGFLLWISYVVAKILYEYTNVLPRSYYTPTVVLFFQSRLFTVFYMLVTFCISFLFITKSGEYFYLLFPAIMLKLCLNQGKIFYRIVLLCNKLWSQSSLNTISTILQILSILLGVEIIVIAFFYRSALSYVSLFLSLMPWLKFPVRKNFKSYMTLGIYTSWTLACLIIAIFPSFPVIDRKENYLLVIIAAFIAATAGLSFSSIIKNRNGWVISTVTAILILCTVVKMHTIINIQQGNGLPLLNQVFSWLVLIIIPVISILTEKHSPTRLVSVSLSLFSIYILTSISYEALFFLALVFQLSLWIFVEFSWLSEIKREDQFLTLEHLRITFMFLYFIFLSFFGTGNIASINSYDIATALCFKTVFNPWILGLVVIIKCLIPTVIVVVFCCSLFKVIVLPMRGLFLCILVLTDLMALNFFFFVRDEGSWLDIGQSLSHFVITLVIIIALLPIYEGCKLISGSVHFQFEKSHFL
;
A
#
# COMPACT_ATOMS: atom_id res chain seq x y z
N MET A 1 7.36 -18.57 -35.07
CA MET A 1 8.43 -18.16 -34.14
C MET A 1 7.89 -18.18 -32.71
N TYR A 2 7.34 -19.34 -32.33
CA TYR A 2 6.73 -19.68 -31.05
C TYR A 2 6.88 -21.20 -31.00
N VAL A 3 7.96 -21.70 -30.41
CA VAL A 3 8.16 -23.14 -30.21
C VAL A 3 8.75 -23.34 -28.82
N CYS A 4 7.97 -24.04 -28.00
CA CYS A 4 8.33 -24.80 -26.80
C CYS A 4 9.18 -24.10 -25.74
N ILE A 5 8.52 -23.27 -24.92
CA ILE A 5 8.93 -23.00 -23.55
C ILE A 5 7.99 -23.84 -22.67
N LEU A 6 8.39 -25.06 -22.33
CA LEU A 6 7.79 -25.82 -21.25
C LEU A 6 8.79 -26.86 -20.76
N THR A 7 8.85 -26.97 -19.43
CA THR A 7 9.51 -27.99 -18.61
C THR A 7 11.04 -28.00 -18.63
N TYR A 8 11.68 -27.33 -17.67
CA TYR A 8 12.62 -27.94 -16.71
C TYR A 8 12.82 -26.97 -15.53
N ALA A 9 12.02 -27.16 -14.49
CA ALA A 9 12.22 -26.55 -13.19
C ALA A 9 13.43 -27.23 -12.54
N ASN A 10 14.60 -26.57 -12.54
CA ASN A 10 15.63 -26.58 -11.48
C ASN A 10 16.97 -25.99 -11.92
N PHE A 11 17.16 -25.68 -13.20
CA PHE A 11 18.24 -24.82 -13.68
C PHE A 11 17.66 -23.83 -14.67
N ALA A 12 17.68 -22.54 -14.34
CA ALA A 12 17.38 -21.50 -15.30
C ALA A 12 18.43 -21.57 -16.42
N VAL A 13 18.08 -22.17 -17.56
CA VAL A 13 18.90 -22.09 -18.77
C VAL A 13 18.86 -20.62 -19.20
N ASP A 14 19.92 -19.89 -18.89
CA ASP A 14 20.08 -18.53 -19.38
C ASP A 14 20.27 -18.62 -20.89
N GLN A 15 19.34 -18.06 -21.67
CA GLN A 15 19.41 -18.08 -23.14
C GLN A 15 20.74 -17.49 -23.64
N SER A 16 21.34 -16.59 -22.85
CA SER A 16 22.61 -15.96 -23.19
C SER A 16 23.80 -16.93 -23.20
N SER A 17 23.85 -17.91 -22.29
CA SER A 17 24.94 -18.91 -22.25
C SER A 17 24.80 -19.96 -23.37
N LEU A 18 23.57 -20.24 -23.80
CA LEU A 18 23.30 -21.14 -24.92
C LEU A 18 23.67 -20.47 -26.26
N ILE A 19 23.29 -19.21 -26.45
CA ILE A 19 23.62 -18.42 -27.65
C ILE A 19 25.14 -18.18 -27.76
N SER A 20 25.84 -17.93 -26.66
CA SER A 20 27.30 -17.75 -26.68
C SER A 20 28.01 -19.02 -27.11
N ASN A 21 27.55 -20.18 -26.64
CA ASN A 21 28.09 -21.48 -27.04
C ASN A 21 27.86 -21.77 -28.53
N GLU A 22 26.63 -21.55 -29.04
CA GLU A 22 26.32 -21.72 -30.48
C GLU A 22 27.18 -20.83 -31.37
N LYS A 23 27.45 -19.59 -30.93
CA LYS A 23 28.28 -18.65 -31.69
C LYS A 23 29.78 -18.83 -31.45
N SER A 24 30.20 -19.76 -30.58
CA SER A 24 31.60 -19.93 -30.16
C SER A 24 32.22 -18.63 -29.64
N VAL A 25 31.45 -17.84 -28.89
CA VAL A 25 31.88 -16.59 -28.26
C VAL A 25 31.97 -16.79 -26.74
N ASN A 26 32.82 -16.00 -26.09
CA ASN A 26 32.95 -16.00 -24.63
C ASN A 26 31.60 -15.86 -23.92
N PHE A 27 31.43 -16.58 -22.81
CA PHE A 27 30.24 -16.47 -21.98
C PHE A 27 30.09 -15.04 -21.42
N PRO A 28 28.86 -14.51 -21.35
CA PRO A 28 28.63 -13.17 -20.81
C PRO A 28 29.09 -13.07 -19.35
N ILE A 29 29.83 -12.01 -19.02
CA ILE A 29 30.45 -11.81 -17.69
C ILE A 29 29.45 -11.89 -16.54
N ASN A 30 28.18 -11.53 -16.74
CA ASN A 30 27.12 -11.52 -15.71
C ASN A 30 26.12 -12.69 -15.86
N SER A 31 26.34 -13.61 -16.79
CA SER A 31 25.47 -14.79 -16.97
C SER A 31 25.76 -15.80 -15.87
N VAL A 32 24.69 -16.31 -15.26
CA VAL A 32 24.74 -17.37 -14.23
C VAL A 32 24.16 -18.69 -14.79
N GLY A 33 23.80 -18.70 -16.08
CA GLY A 33 23.19 -19.84 -16.75
C GLY A 33 24.14 -21.00 -16.99
N VAL A 34 23.70 -22.18 -16.54
CA VAL A 34 24.40 -23.46 -16.75
C VAL A 34 24.00 -24.03 -18.11
N ILE A 35 24.97 -24.53 -18.87
CA ILE A 35 24.71 -25.13 -20.16
C ILE A 35 24.03 -26.51 -19.98
N PRO A 36 22.89 -26.76 -20.63
CA PRO A 36 22.26 -28.07 -20.62
C PRO A 36 23.01 -29.02 -21.57
N ASP A 37 23.70 -30.02 -21.03
CA ASP A 37 24.44 -31.03 -21.79
C ASP A 37 23.55 -31.96 -22.64
N GLU A 38 22.29 -32.13 -22.23
CA GLU A 38 21.27 -32.93 -22.91
C GLU A 38 20.81 -32.33 -24.25
N ILE A 39 20.88 -30.99 -24.40
CA ILE A 39 20.33 -30.27 -25.56
C ILE A 39 21.40 -30.04 -26.64
N LEU A 40 22.67 -30.11 -26.29
CA LEU A 40 23.77 -29.90 -27.22
C LEU A 40 24.00 -31.13 -28.10
N ASP A 41 23.86 -31.01 -29.42
CA ASP A 41 24.22 -32.06 -30.37
C ASP A 41 25.67 -31.86 -30.86
N ILE A 42 26.62 -32.01 -29.94
CA ILE A 42 28.05 -31.72 -30.15
C ILE A 42 28.90 -32.88 -29.61
N SER A 43 30.12 -33.08 -30.12
CA SER A 43 31.05 -34.10 -29.62
C SER A 43 31.28 -34.02 -28.10
N MET A 44 31.48 -35.18 -27.46
CA MET A 44 31.65 -35.25 -25.99
C MET A 44 32.83 -34.41 -25.48
N HIS A 45 33.91 -34.32 -26.26
CA HIS A 45 35.05 -33.47 -25.96
C HIS A 45 34.66 -31.99 -25.91
N GLN A 46 33.94 -31.50 -26.91
CA GLN A 46 33.47 -30.11 -26.97
C GLN A 46 32.42 -29.81 -25.90
N LYS A 47 31.55 -30.77 -25.57
CA LYS A 47 30.62 -30.63 -24.42
C LYS A 47 31.38 -30.45 -23.10
N ALA A 48 32.40 -31.27 -22.86
CA ALA A 48 33.23 -31.18 -21.66
C ALA A 48 33.97 -29.84 -21.59
N LEU A 49 34.54 -29.38 -22.71
CA LEU A 49 35.20 -28.08 -22.82
C LEU A 49 34.23 -26.92 -22.55
N ALA A 50 33.10 -26.87 -23.24
CA ALA A 50 32.13 -25.79 -23.10
C ALA A 50 31.57 -25.71 -21.67
N MET A 51 31.29 -26.87 -21.06
CA MET A 51 30.84 -26.92 -19.67
C MET A 51 31.92 -26.41 -18.72
N LEU A 52 33.17 -26.85 -18.89
CA LEU A 52 34.28 -26.45 -18.03
C LEU A 52 34.59 -24.95 -18.14
N ASP A 53 34.50 -24.37 -19.34
CA ASP A 53 34.67 -22.92 -19.55
C ASP A 53 33.51 -22.11 -18.95
N ASN A 54 32.28 -22.62 -19.00
CA ASN A 54 31.14 -22.04 -18.30
C ASN A 54 31.35 -22.07 -16.77
N VAL A 55 31.80 -23.19 -16.22
CA VAL A 55 32.10 -23.31 -14.78
C VAL A 55 33.16 -22.31 -14.37
N LYS A 56 34.27 -22.23 -15.12
CA LYS A 56 35.35 -21.26 -14.85
C LYS A 56 34.82 -19.83 -14.84
N GLN A 57 33.99 -19.46 -15.81
CA GLN A 57 33.39 -18.13 -15.87
C GLN A 57 32.50 -17.83 -14.64
N ILE A 58 31.70 -18.79 -14.18
CA ILE A 58 30.90 -18.65 -12.96
C ILE A 58 31.80 -18.58 -11.71
N VAL A 59 32.91 -19.32 -11.67
CA VAL A 59 33.83 -19.27 -10.53
C VAL A 59 34.63 -17.96 -10.49
N GLU A 60 34.95 -17.36 -11.64
CA GLU A 60 35.49 -16.00 -11.68
C GLU A 60 34.47 -14.97 -11.14
N GLN A 61 33.18 -15.13 -11.42
CA GLN A 61 32.14 -14.30 -10.77
C GLN A 61 32.14 -14.50 -9.25
N TYR A 62 32.21 -15.75 -8.78
CA TYR A 62 32.30 -16.08 -7.37
C TYR A 62 33.47 -15.35 -6.70
N HIS A 63 34.67 -15.41 -7.27
CA HIS A 63 35.84 -14.70 -6.74
C HIS A 63 35.72 -13.18 -6.82
N ALA A 64 35.10 -12.63 -7.88
CA ALA A 64 34.84 -11.20 -7.97
C ALA A 64 33.88 -10.72 -6.84
N HIS A 65 32.84 -11.50 -6.55
CA HIS A 65 31.92 -11.24 -5.44
C HIS A 65 32.58 -11.37 -4.07
N GLU A 66 33.40 -12.42 -3.88
CA GLU A 66 34.22 -12.61 -2.69
C GLU A 66 35.11 -11.39 -2.43
N LYS A 67 35.88 -10.97 -3.45
CA LYS A 67 36.80 -9.84 -3.35
C LYS A 67 36.07 -8.54 -3.01
N LYS A 68 34.92 -8.29 -3.65
CA LYS A 68 34.08 -7.13 -3.36
C LYS A 68 33.66 -7.07 -1.89
N ILE A 69 33.32 -8.21 -1.29
CA ILE A 69 32.90 -8.26 0.12
C ILE A 69 34.10 -8.11 1.05
N LEU A 70 35.21 -8.77 0.74
CA LEU A 70 36.46 -8.68 1.48
C LEU A 70 36.98 -7.24 1.57
N GLU A 71 36.87 -6.47 0.48
CA GLU A 71 37.22 -5.04 0.48
C GLU A 71 36.24 -4.18 1.28
N SER A 72 35.02 -4.67 1.53
CA SER A 72 33.92 -3.89 2.11
C SER A 72 33.69 -4.13 3.61
N VAL A 73 34.14 -5.26 4.15
CA VAL A 73 33.83 -5.72 5.53
C VAL A 73 35.12 -5.95 6.32
N LEU A 74 35.13 -5.59 7.61
CA LEU A 74 36.28 -5.86 8.50
C LEU A 74 36.48 -7.35 8.78
N TYR A 75 35.39 -8.03 9.15
CA TYR A 75 35.39 -9.44 9.51
C TYR A 75 34.75 -10.24 8.40
N PHE A 76 35.61 -10.80 7.56
CA PHE A 76 35.20 -11.63 6.44
C PHE A 76 35.04 -13.07 6.88
N THR A 77 33.85 -13.63 6.72
CA THR A 77 33.59 -15.07 6.84
C THR A 77 33.53 -15.67 5.46
N LYS A 78 34.45 -16.60 5.18
CA LYS A 78 34.50 -17.27 3.89
C LYS A 78 33.38 -18.30 3.75
N PHE A 79 32.96 -18.56 2.51
CA PHE A 79 31.97 -19.60 2.22
C PHE A 79 32.48 -20.98 2.63
N TYR A 80 31.63 -21.76 3.30
CA TYR A 80 32.01 -23.01 3.98
C TYR A 80 32.51 -24.11 3.02
N ASN A 81 32.03 -24.16 1.78
CA ASN A 81 32.42 -25.16 0.77
C ASN A 81 33.42 -24.65 -0.28
N ASP A 82 34.20 -23.60 0.00
CA ASP A 82 35.19 -23.07 -0.95
C ASP A 82 36.30 -24.08 -1.31
N GLN A 83 36.78 -24.87 -0.33
CA GLN A 83 37.77 -25.92 -0.58
C GLN A 83 37.19 -27.05 -1.46
N GLU A 84 35.90 -27.35 -1.30
CA GLU A 84 35.21 -28.33 -2.13
C GLU A 84 35.07 -27.83 -3.58
N LEU A 85 34.77 -26.54 -3.75
CA LEU A 85 34.66 -25.90 -5.07
C LEU A 85 35.99 -25.97 -5.84
N THR A 86 37.08 -25.56 -5.19
CA THR A 86 38.43 -25.56 -5.79
C THR A 86 38.88 -26.98 -6.11
N TYR A 87 38.67 -27.95 -5.23
CA TYR A 87 38.96 -29.36 -5.49
C TYR A 87 38.18 -29.90 -6.70
N LYS A 88 36.85 -29.69 -6.75
CA LYS A 88 36.00 -30.16 -7.85
C LYS A 88 36.36 -29.53 -9.20
N LEU A 89 36.76 -28.26 -9.20
CA LEU A 89 37.24 -27.59 -10.40
C LEU A 89 38.57 -28.17 -10.89
N MET A 90 39.53 -28.40 -9.98
CA MET A 90 40.81 -29.00 -10.32
C MET A 90 40.62 -30.42 -10.86
N GLU A 91 39.77 -31.23 -10.22
CA GLU A 91 39.43 -32.58 -10.65
C GLU A 91 38.72 -32.59 -12.03
N ALA A 92 37.78 -31.66 -12.27
CA ALA A 92 37.15 -31.54 -13.58
C ALA A 92 38.16 -31.21 -14.69
N SER A 93 39.16 -30.36 -14.39
CA SER A 93 40.21 -29.98 -15.33
C SER A 93 41.21 -31.12 -15.60
N SER A 94 41.55 -31.92 -14.58
CA SER A 94 42.42 -33.08 -14.75
C SER A 94 41.74 -34.17 -15.56
N LEU A 95 40.47 -34.48 -15.28
CA LEU A 95 39.67 -35.45 -16.04
C LEU A 95 39.52 -35.08 -17.51
N LEU A 96 39.44 -33.78 -17.81
CA LEU A 96 39.42 -33.31 -19.21
C LEU A 96 40.76 -33.57 -19.90
N SER A 97 41.88 -33.37 -19.18
CA SER A 97 43.23 -33.60 -19.73
C SER A 97 43.56 -35.09 -19.92
N THR A 98 42.97 -35.98 -19.11
CA THR A 98 43.14 -37.44 -19.24
C THR A 98 42.20 -38.07 -20.27
N GLY A 99 41.25 -37.30 -20.82
CA GLY A 99 40.30 -37.77 -21.83
C GLY A 99 39.00 -38.36 -21.27
N GLU A 100 38.77 -38.30 -19.96
CA GLU A 100 37.55 -38.77 -19.30
C GLU A 100 36.43 -37.71 -19.34
N TYR A 101 35.83 -37.53 -20.52
CA TYR A 101 34.88 -36.45 -20.78
C TYR A 101 33.58 -36.54 -19.95
N VAL A 102 33.04 -37.75 -19.74
CA VAL A 102 31.78 -37.94 -19.00
C VAL A 102 31.97 -37.55 -17.53
N SER A 103 33.02 -38.06 -16.89
CA SER A 103 33.38 -37.74 -15.51
C SER A 103 33.67 -36.24 -15.34
N SER A 104 34.35 -35.62 -16.32
CA SER A 104 34.63 -34.17 -16.32
C SER A 104 33.35 -33.34 -16.35
N ILE A 105 32.35 -33.70 -17.17
CA ILE A 105 31.05 -33.02 -17.23
C ILE A 105 30.33 -33.14 -15.88
N GLU A 106 30.31 -34.33 -15.26
CA GLU A 106 29.65 -34.55 -13.99
C GLU A 106 30.29 -33.73 -12.86
N LYS A 107 31.63 -33.75 -12.77
CA LYS A 107 32.36 -32.93 -11.79
C LYS A 107 32.18 -31.43 -12.03
N SER A 108 32.11 -31.00 -13.29
CA SER A 108 31.79 -29.63 -13.67
C SER A 108 30.40 -29.22 -13.19
N LYS A 109 29.37 -30.06 -13.38
CA LYS A 109 28.02 -29.81 -12.85
C LYS A 109 28.01 -29.66 -11.32
N GLN A 110 28.75 -30.52 -10.63
CA GLN A 110 28.88 -30.44 -9.18
C GLN A 110 29.61 -29.16 -8.73
N ALA A 111 30.66 -28.74 -9.44
CA ALA A 111 31.40 -27.52 -9.16
C ALA A 111 30.51 -26.28 -9.34
N VAL A 112 29.76 -26.19 -10.45
CA VAL A 112 28.80 -25.08 -10.69
C VAL A 112 27.76 -25.00 -9.58
N ALA A 113 27.18 -26.13 -9.16
CA ALA A 113 26.19 -26.13 -8.09
C ALA A 113 26.73 -25.56 -6.76
N VAL A 114 28.01 -25.81 -6.44
CA VAL A 114 28.67 -25.22 -5.26
C VAL A 114 28.97 -23.74 -5.50
N ALA A 115 29.48 -23.36 -6.68
CA ALA A 115 29.78 -21.97 -7.04
C ALA A 115 28.54 -21.08 -6.94
N LEU A 116 27.39 -21.54 -7.46
CA LEU A 116 26.11 -20.83 -7.39
C LEU A 116 25.66 -20.60 -5.95
N LYS A 117 25.80 -21.59 -5.07
CA LYS A 117 25.53 -21.42 -3.63
C LYS A 117 26.47 -20.41 -2.99
N GLY A 118 27.74 -20.40 -3.39
CA GLY A 118 28.73 -19.42 -2.96
C GLY A 118 28.38 -18.00 -3.40
N ILE A 119 27.97 -17.81 -4.65
CA ILE A 119 27.50 -16.53 -5.20
C ILE A 119 26.27 -16.05 -4.41
N GLN A 120 25.29 -16.93 -4.17
CA GLN A 120 24.12 -16.61 -3.36
C GLN A 120 24.48 -16.20 -1.92
N TYR A 121 25.44 -16.89 -1.30
CA TYR A 121 25.95 -16.54 0.03
C TYR A 121 26.51 -15.11 0.05
N TYR A 122 27.35 -14.76 -0.93
CA TYR A 122 27.92 -13.43 -1.03
C TYR A 122 26.88 -12.34 -1.36
N HIS A 123 25.90 -12.62 -2.22
CA HIS A 123 24.78 -11.69 -2.44
C HIS A 123 23.98 -11.39 -1.16
N LYS A 124 23.81 -12.39 -0.29
CA LYS A 124 23.05 -12.25 0.96
C LYS A 124 23.91 -11.92 2.18
N TYR A 125 25.20 -11.67 2.00
CA TYR A 125 26.18 -11.55 3.08
C TYR A 125 25.77 -10.51 4.14
N ASN A 126 25.43 -9.30 3.69
CA ASN A 126 25.02 -8.21 4.60
C ASN A 126 23.51 -8.16 4.87
N ARG A 127 22.72 -9.13 4.38
CA ARG A 127 21.25 -9.11 4.49
C ARG A 127 20.78 -9.05 5.94
N VAL A 128 21.36 -9.85 6.83
CA VAL A 128 20.97 -9.90 8.25
C VAL A 128 21.26 -8.57 8.93
N LEU A 129 22.47 -8.03 8.75
CA LEU A 129 22.88 -6.74 9.30
C LEU A 129 21.98 -5.61 8.81
N LEU A 130 21.77 -5.53 7.50
CA LEU A 130 20.95 -4.48 6.89
C LEU A 130 19.50 -4.57 7.35
N SER A 131 18.94 -5.78 7.41
CA SER A 131 17.59 -6.01 7.92
C SER A 131 17.46 -5.57 9.38
N PHE A 132 18.44 -5.91 10.23
CA PHE A 132 18.46 -5.45 11.61
C PHE A 132 18.50 -3.92 11.72
N LEU A 133 19.35 -3.25 10.96
CA LEU A 133 19.46 -1.78 10.97
C LEU A 133 18.15 -1.09 10.53
N VAL A 134 17.53 -1.59 9.46
CA VAL A 134 16.24 -1.07 8.97
C VAL A 134 15.15 -1.27 10.03
N ASN A 135 15.04 -2.47 10.61
CA ASN A 135 14.07 -2.78 11.66
C ASN A 135 14.26 -1.89 12.89
N CYS A 136 15.49 -1.73 13.39
CA CYS A 136 15.78 -0.82 14.49
C CYS A 136 15.36 0.61 14.17
N GLY A 137 15.63 1.09 12.96
CA GLY A 137 15.25 2.44 12.54
C GLY A 137 13.73 2.64 12.47
N PHE A 138 12.98 1.69 11.91
CA PHE A 138 11.51 1.73 11.91
C PHE A 138 10.93 1.66 13.32
N LEU A 139 11.43 0.78 14.19
CA LEU A 139 10.96 0.68 15.58
C LEU A 139 11.22 1.98 16.36
N LEU A 140 12.40 2.58 16.19
CA LEU A 140 12.73 3.87 16.80
C LEU A 140 11.81 4.99 16.27
N TRP A 141 11.59 5.05 14.96
CA TRP A 141 10.67 6.01 14.35
C TRP A 141 9.23 5.87 14.87
N ILE A 142 8.68 4.67 14.86
CA ILE A 142 7.33 4.39 15.38
C ILE A 142 7.26 4.78 16.85
N SER A 143 8.26 4.42 17.67
CA SER A 143 8.30 4.76 19.09
C SER A 143 8.30 6.28 19.32
N TYR A 144 9.05 7.03 18.51
CA TYR A 144 9.09 8.49 18.54
C TYR A 144 7.74 9.10 18.21
N VAL A 145 7.09 8.64 17.14
CA VAL A 145 5.78 9.15 16.71
C VAL A 145 4.71 8.85 17.77
N VAL A 146 4.69 7.63 18.31
CA VAL A 146 3.76 7.24 19.39
C VAL A 146 3.99 8.11 20.63
N ALA A 147 5.23 8.32 21.04
CA ALA A 147 5.56 9.18 22.18
C ALA A 147 5.05 10.61 21.98
N LYS A 148 5.22 11.16 20.76
CA LYS A 148 4.72 12.48 20.39
C LYS A 148 3.20 12.55 20.41
N ILE A 149 2.49 11.54 19.89
CA ILE A 149 1.02 11.45 19.93
C ILE A 149 0.53 11.49 21.37
N LEU A 150 1.09 10.64 22.24
CA LEU A 150 0.71 10.56 23.64
C LEU A 150 0.93 11.88 24.37
N TYR A 151 2.02 12.59 24.08
CA TYR A 151 2.38 13.82 24.79
C TYR A 151 1.60 15.06 24.32
N GLU A 152 1.50 15.27 23.00
CA GLU A 152 0.90 16.48 22.44
C GLU A 152 -0.61 16.38 22.33
N TYR A 153 -1.13 15.20 21.97
CA TYR A 153 -2.53 15.03 21.59
C TYR A 153 -3.36 14.28 22.61
N THR A 154 -2.80 13.61 23.61
CA THR A 154 -3.59 12.91 24.65
C THR A 154 -3.40 13.54 26.03
N ASN A 155 -4.38 13.37 26.92
CA ASN A 155 -4.26 13.76 28.33
C ASN A 155 -3.70 12.62 29.22
N VAL A 156 -3.20 11.55 28.58
CA VAL A 156 -2.75 10.35 29.28
C VAL A 156 -1.46 10.62 30.05
N LEU A 157 -0.57 11.48 29.52
CA LEU A 157 0.68 11.88 30.15
C LEU A 157 0.50 13.20 30.93
N PRO A 158 0.44 13.20 32.28
CA PRO A 158 0.19 14.42 33.03
C PRO A 158 1.32 15.42 32.86
N ARG A 159 0.98 16.63 32.44
CA ARG A 159 1.97 17.71 32.22
C ARG A 159 2.56 18.23 33.52
N SER A 160 1.86 18.02 34.65
CA SER A 160 2.21 18.45 36.00
C SER A 160 3.33 17.67 36.67
N TYR A 161 3.76 16.52 36.13
CA TYR A 161 4.88 15.78 36.73
C TYR A 161 6.20 16.51 36.53
N TYR A 162 6.84 16.87 37.65
CA TYR A 162 8.20 17.40 37.68
C TYR A 162 9.15 16.40 37.03
N THR A 163 9.90 16.83 36.02
CA THR A 163 10.98 16.00 35.46
C THR A 163 12.17 16.09 36.41
N PRO A 164 12.55 15.02 37.09
CA PRO A 164 13.67 15.08 38.03
C PRO A 164 14.96 15.43 37.28
N THR A 165 15.85 16.18 37.93
CA THR A 165 17.19 16.53 37.41
C THR A 165 17.99 15.30 36.99
N VAL A 166 17.73 14.16 37.64
CA VAL A 166 18.26 12.83 37.30
C VAL A 166 17.93 12.43 35.86
N VAL A 167 16.72 12.70 35.34
CA VAL A 167 16.34 12.37 33.96
C VAL A 167 17.09 13.24 32.95
N LEU A 168 17.27 14.52 33.25
CA LEU A 168 18.11 15.42 32.42
C LEU A 168 19.57 14.96 32.40
N PHE A 169 20.09 14.53 33.56
CA PHE A 169 21.43 13.98 33.69
C PHE A 169 21.61 12.68 32.89
N PHE A 170 20.69 11.72 33.01
CA PHE A 170 20.71 10.49 32.21
C PHE A 170 20.57 10.77 30.71
N GLN A 171 19.71 11.71 30.32
CA GLN A 171 19.55 12.13 28.93
C GLN A 171 20.87 12.70 28.38
N SER A 172 21.59 13.54 29.14
CA SER A 172 22.88 14.10 28.74
C SER A 172 23.97 13.02 28.56
N ARG A 173 24.03 12.02 29.46
CA ARG A 173 24.96 10.88 29.31
C ARG A 173 24.63 10.01 28.11
N LEU A 174 23.35 9.72 27.87
CA LEU A 174 22.90 8.97 26.70
C LEU A 174 23.23 9.72 25.40
N PHE A 175 23.11 11.04 25.36
CA PHE A 175 23.59 11.84 24.22
C PHE A 175 25.09 11.71 24.02
N THR A 176 25.87 11.75 25.10
CA THR A 176 27.33 11.65 25.02
C THR A 176 27.72 10.28 24.45
N VAL A 177 27.13 9.20 24.97
CA VAL A 177 27.34 7.84 24.47
C VAL A 177 26.88 7.69 23.02
N PHE A 178 25.73 8.29 22.66
CA PHE A 178 25.22 8.30 21.30
C PHE A 178 26.18 9.00 20.33
N TYR A 179 26.62 10.22 20.65
CA TYR A 179 27.55 10.95 19.80
C TYR A 179 28.87 10.19 19.64
N MET A 180 29.39 9.58 20.71
CA MET A 180 30.59 8.72 20.66
C MET A 180 30.40 7.51 19.74
N LEU A 181 29.25 6.83 19.82
CA LEU A 181 28.91 5.72 18.94
C LEU A 181 28.78 6.16 17.48
N VAL A 182 28.12 7.29 17.22
CA VAL A 182 27.96 7.81 15.85
C VAL A 182 29.30 8.25 15.27
N THR A 183 30.15 8.95 16.05
CA THR A 183 31.49 9.31 15.59
C THR A 183 32.36 8.08 15.34
N PHE A 184 32.24 7.05 16.19
CA PHE A 184 32.91 5.77 15.98
C PHE A 184 32.43 5.13 14.67
N CYS A 185 31.12 5.05 14.44
CA CYS A 185 30.55 4.49 13.22
C CYS A 185 30.87 5.28 11.95
N ILE A 186 30.94 6.60 12.02
CA ILE A 186 31.35 7.46 10.89
C ILE A 186 32.84 7.27 10.62
N SER A 187 33.69 7.27 11.65
CA SER A 187 35.12 6.98 11.49
C SER A 187 35.35 5.57 10.91
N PHE A 188 34.50 4.62 11.30
CA PHE A 188 34.50 3.26 10.83
C PHE A 188 34.11 3.15 9.35
N LEU A 189 33.09 3.90 8.94
CA LEU A 189 32.65 4.07 7.55
C LEU A 189 33.77 4.59 6.62
N PHE A 190 34.54 5.58 7.09
CA PHE A 190 35.67 6.11 6.33
C PHE A 190 36.80 5.09 6.14
N ILE A 191 36.96 4.15 7.07
CA ILE A 191 37.98 3.10 7.01
C ILE A 191 37.57 1.98 6.06
N THR A 192 36.32 1.53 6.10
CA THR A 192 35.84 0.37 5.33
C THR A 192 35.49 0.67 3.87
N LYS A 193 35.44 1.95 3.46
CA LYS A 193 35.11 2.42 2.09
C LYS A 193 33.84 1.80 1.49
N SER A 194 32.95 1.24 2.31
CA SER A 194 31.79 0.52 1.84
C SER A 194 30.50 1.31 2.01
N GLY A 195 29.72 1.38 0.93
CA GLY A 195 28.44 2.08 0.89
C GLY A 195 27.39 1.52 1.86
N GLU A 196 27.55 0.28 2.30
CA GLU A 196 26.52 -0.46 3.03
C GLU A 196 26.43 -0.08 4.51
N TYR A 197 27.50 0.47 5.11
CA TYR A 197 27.42 0.97 6.48
C TYR A 197 26.75 2.36 6.56
N PHE A 198 26.49 3.05 5.44
CA PHE A 198 25.74 4.32 5.47
C PHE A 198 24.34 4.12 6.05
N TYR A 199 23.78 2.91 5.89
CA TYR A 199 22.48 2.55 6.47
C TYR A 199 22.48 2.58 8.00
N LEU A 200 23.64 2.56 8.66
CA LEU A 200 23.74 2.70 10.12
C LEU A 200 23.41 4.11 10.60
N LEU A 201 23.49 5.12 9.72
CA LEU A 201 23.04 6.48 10.02
C LEU A 201 21.54 6.54 10.27
N PHE A 202 20.73 5.70 9.61
CA PHE A 202 19.27 5.73 9.75
C PHE A 202 18.80 5.46 11.19
N PRO A 203 19.09 4.30 11.82
CA PRO A 203 18.71 4.07 13.21
C PRO A 203 19.41 5.04 14.17
N ALA A 204 20.62 5.52 13.86
CA ALA A 204 21.29 6.52 14.68
C ALA A 204 20.52 7.85 14.70
N ILE A 205 20.12 8.37 13.54
CA ILE A 205 19.33 9.61 13.45
C ILE A 205 18.01 9.44 14.21
N MET A 206 17.34 8.29 14.06
CA MET A 206 16.08 8.02 14.77
C MET A 206 16.29 7.93 16.29
N LEU A 207 17.37 7.30 16.74
CA LEU A 207 17.73 7.22 18.15
C LEU A 207 17.98 8.62 18.73
N LYS A 208 18.66 9.51 18.01
CA LYS A 208 18.84 10.92 18.41
C LYS A 208 17.50 11.63 18.63
N LEU A 209 16.53 11.41 17.73
CA LEU A 209 15.19 12.00 17.86
C LEU A 209 14.47 11.49 19.11
N CYS A 210 14.55 10.19 19.41
CA CYS A 210 14.01 9.62 20.65
C CYS A 210 14.69 10.21 21.89
N LEU A 211 16.03 10.30 21.88
CA LEU A 211 16.81 10.84 22.98
C LEU A 211 16.49 12.32 23.23
N ASN A 212 16.25 13.13 22.19
CA ASN A 212 15.79 14.53 22.33
C ASN A 212 14.49 14.63 23.11
N GLN A 213 13.62 13.63 22.96
CA GLN A 213 12.35 13.53 23.67
C GLN A 213 12.41 12.65 24.92
N GLY A 214 13.59 12.40 25.49
CA GLY A 214 13.78 11.49 26.64
C GLY A 214 12.88 11.77 27.85
N LYS A 215 12.52 13.04 28.08
CA LYS A 215 11.53 13.44 29.12
C LYS A 215 10.16 12.80 28.91
N ILE A 216 9.72 12.68 27.65
CA ILE A 216 8.44 12.07 27.27
C ILE A 216 8.50 10.57 27.53
N PHE A 217 9.56 9.89 27.07
CA PHE A 217 9.76 8.46 27.30
C PHE A 217 9.81 8.09 28.78
N TYR A 218 10.48 8.89 29.62
CA TYR A 218 10.47 8.67 31.07
C TYR A 218 9.05 8.73 31.66
N ARG A 219 8.23 9.70 31.23
CA ARG A 219 6.82 9.80 31.66
C ARG A 219 5.98 8.62 31.19
N ILE A 220 6.26 8.07 30.00
CA ILE A 220 5.61 6.86 29.50
C ILE A 220 5.94 5.66 30.40
N VAL A 221 7.21 5.48 30.78
CA VAL A 221 7.62 4.39 31.68
C VAL A 221 6.91 4.49 33.04
N LEU A 222 6.81 5.69 33.62
CA LEU A 222 6.06 5.91 34.85
C LEU A 222 4.58 5.56 34.71
N LEU A 223 3.99 5.90 33.56
CA LEU A 223 2.61 5.58 33.25
C LEU A 223 2.39 4.07 33.11
N CYS A 224 3.26 3.37 32.40
CA CYS A 224 3.23 1.92 32.27
C CYS A 224 3.32 1.23 33.64
N ASN A 225 4.22 1.69 34.52
CA ASN A 225 4.34 1.16 35.88
C ASN A 225 3.06 1.40 36.69
N LYS A 226 2.45 2.58 36.57
CA LYS A 226 1.19 2.90 37.24
C LYS A 226 0.04 2.01 36.73
N LEU A 227 -0.09 1.84 35.42
CA LEU A 227 -1.11 0.96 34.81
C LEU A 227 -0.90 -0.50 35.21
N TRP A 228 0.34 -0.97 35.26
CA TRP A 228 0.68 -2.32 35.69
C TRP A 228 0.30 -2.56 37.15
N SER A 229 0.49 -1.56 38.03
CA SER A 229 0.12 -1.65 39.44
C SER A 229 -1.38 -1.53 39.71
N GLN A 230 -2.14 -0.92 38.79
CA GLN A 230 -3.58 -0.68 38.92
C GLN A 230 -4.34 -1.38 37.79
N SER A 231 -4.39 -2.72 37.83
CA SER A 231 -5.18 -3.51 36.88
C SER A 231 -6.68 -3.35 37.16
N SER A 232 -7.32 -2.42 36.46
CA SER A 232 -8.77 -2.21 36.49
C SER A 232 -9.46 -2.86 35.29
N LEU A 233 -10.78 -3.07 35.36
CA LEU A 233 -11.57 -3.55 34.21
C LEU A 233 -11.44 -2.62 32.98
N ASN A 234 -11.26 -1.31 33.22
CA ASN A 234 -11.06 -0.33 32.16
C ASN A 234 -9.74 -0.57 31.41
N THR A 235 -8.64 -0.90 32.10
CA THR A 235 -7.36 -1.23 31.44
C THR A 235 -7.44 -2.46 30.53
N ILE A 236 -8.17 -3.50 30.93
CA ILE A 236 -8.38 -4.69 30.08
C ILE A 236 -9.14 -4.31 28.80
N SER A 237 -10.20 -3.50 28.93
CA SER A 237 -10.96 -3.02 27.76
C SER A 237 -10.11 -2.21 26.78
N THR A 238 -9.18 -1.38 27.28
CA THR A 238 -8.27 -0.61 26.43
C THR A 238 -7.27 -1.48 25.68
N ILE A 239 -6.73 -2.52 26.34
CA ILE A 239 -5.80 -3.47 25.72
C ILE A 239 -6.52 -4.25 24.62
N LEU A 240 -7.74 -4.73 24.88
CA LEU A 240 -8.56 -5.43 23.88
C LEU A 240 -8.86 -4.56 22.65
N GLN A 241 -9.15 -3.27 22.83
CA GLN A 241 -9.36 -2.34 21.71
C GLN A 241 -8.09 -2.16 20.88
N ILE A 242 -6.93 -1.98 21.51
CA ILE A 242 -5.65 -1.84 20.80
C ILE A 242 -5.32 -3.13 20.03
N LEU A 243 -5.49 -4.29 20.66
CA LEU A 243 -5.29 -5.59 20.01
C LEU A 243 -6.25 -5.79 18.82
N SER A 244 -7.51 -5.37 18.95
CA SER A 244 -8.47 -5.43 17.85
C SER A 244 -8.06 -4.56 16.66
N ILE A 245 -7.50 -3.37 16.91
CA ILE A 245 -6.96 -2.51 15.84
C ILE A 245 -5.74 -3.14 15.18
N LEU A 246 -4.81 -3.69 15.97
CA LEU A 246 -3.62 -4.38 15.44
C LEU A 246 -4.00 -5.59 14.59
N LEU A 247 -4.95 -6.42 15.06
CA LEU A 247 -5.51 -7.52 14.27
C LEU A 247 -6.16 -7.02 12.98
N GLY A 248 -6.89 -5.91 13.03
CA GLY A 248 -7.45 -5.28 11.85
C GLY A 248 -6.38 -4.86 10.83
N VAL A 249 -5.25 -4.30 11.30
CA VAL A 249 -4.12 -3.93 10.45
C VAL A 249 -3.49 -5.16 9.80
N GLU A 250 -3.32 -6.25 10.54
CA GLU A 250 -2.83 -7.52 9.98
C GLU A 250 -3.75 -8.09 8.90
N ILE A 251 -5.08 -8.00 9.08
CA ILE A 251 -6.04 -8.42 8.04
C ILE A 251 -5.91 -7.53 6.78
N ILE A 252 -5.62 -6.23 6.94
CA ILE A 252 -5.34 -5.35 5.79
C ILE A 252 -4.03 -5.76 5.11
N VAL A 253 -2.99 -6.17 5.84
CA VAL A 253 -1.76 -6.71 5.23
C VAL A 253 -2.07 -7.96 4.41
N ILE A 254 -2.88 -8.87 4.96
CA ILE A 254 -3.34 -10.07 4.24
C ILE A 254 -4.12 -9.69 2.97
N ALA A 255 -4.83 -8.55 2.95
CA ALA A 255 -5.58 -8.09 1.79
C ALA A 255 -4.74 -7.83 0.54
N PHE A 256 -3.43 -7.55 0.69
CA PHE A 256 -2.51 -7.41 -0.44
C PHE A 256 -2.25 -8.76 -1.15
N PHE A 257 -2.37 -9.86 -0.43
CA PHE A 257 -2.28 -11.21 -1.00
C PHE A 257 -3.66 -11.72 -1.42
N TYR A 258 -4.66 -11.55 -0.56
CA TYR A 258 -6.03 -12.04 -0.75
C TYR A 258 -7.03 -10.92 -0.50
N ARG A 259 -7.53 -10.30 -1.57
CA ARG A 259 -8.48 -9.16 -1.49
C ARG A 259 -9.74 -9.45 -0.68
N SER A 260 -10.20 -10.70 -0.68
CA SER A 260 -11.33 -11.16 0.14
C SER A 260 -11.13 -10.92 1.65
N ALA A 261 -9.90 -10.69 2.12
CA ALA A 261 -9.63 -10.32 3.50
C ALA A 261 -10.38 -9.04 3.93
N LEU A 262 -10.56 -8.07 3.03
CA LEU A 262 -11.32 -6.84 3.30
C LEU A 262 -12.81 -7.09 3.54
N SER A 263 -13.36 -8.17 2.97
CA SER A 263 -14.73 -8.60 3.23
C SER A 263 -14.91 -8.98 4.70
N TYR A 264 -13.93 -9.63 5.33
CA TYR A 264 -14.00 -9.97 6.76
C TYR A 264 -13.94 -8.72 7.65
N VAL A 265 -13.14 -7.71 7.29
CA VAL A 265 -13.17 -6.42 8.00
C VAL A 265 -14.54 -5.77 7.87
N SER A 266 -15.14 -5.75 6.67
CA SER A 266 -16.51 -5.25 6.46
C SER A 266 -17.54 -5.96 7.35
N LEU A 267 -17.45 -7.30 7.45
CA LEU A 267 -18.34 -8.10 8.28
C LEU A 267 -18.19 -7.76 9.76
N PHE A 268 -16.95 -7.62 10.25
CA PHE A 268 -16.71 -7.20 11.63
C PHE A 268 -17.26 -5.80 11.89
N LEU A 269 -17.07 -4.86 10.96
CA LEU A 269 -17.59 -3.51 11.07
C LEU A 269 -19.12 -3.44 11.04
N SER A 270 -19.80 -4.40 10.42
CA SER A 270 -21.26 -4.49 10.45
C SER A 270 -21.80 -4.61 11.89
N LEU A 271 -21.07 -5.30 12.78
CA LEU A 271 -21.45 -5.50 14.17
C LEU A 271 -21.18 -4.28 15.06
N MET A 272 -20.35 -3.34 14.59
CA MET A 272 -19.85 -2.22 15.38
C MET A 272 -20.97 -1.36 16.03
N PRO A 273 -22.05 -0.96 15.31
CA PRO A 273 -23.11 -0.18 15.93
C PRO A 273 -23.87 -0.92 17.03
N TRP A 274 -23.94 -2.24 16.92
CA TRP A 274 -24.73 -3.11 17.80
C TRP A 274 -24.04 -3.40 19.13
N LEU A 275 -22.71 -3.39 19.16
CA LEU A 275 -21.91 -3.57 20.38
C LEU A 275 -22.15 -2.46 21.42
N LYS A 276 -22.62 -1.28 21.00
CA LYS A 276 -22.97 -0.15 21.89
C LYS A 276 -24.49 0.03 22.08
N PHE A 277 -25.31 -0.86 21.52
CA PHE A 277 -26.76 -0.66 21.32
C PHE A 277 -27.62 -0.59 22.59
N PRO A 278 -27.30 -1.22 23.74
CA PRO A 278 -28.10 -1.01 24.95
C PRO A 278 -27.59 0.11 25.87
N VAL A 279 -26.45 0.75 25.58
CA VAL A 279 -25.72 1.58 26.57
C VAL A 279 -26.13 3.06 26.57
N ARG A 280 -26.78 3.58 25.53
CA ARG A 280 -27.08 5.03 25.40
C ARG A 280 -28.53 5.31 24.99
N LYS A 281 -29.32 5.90 25.90
CA LYS A 281 -30.80 6.01 25.83
C LYS A 281 -31.37 7.29 25.18
N ASN A 282 -30.56 8.23 24.68
CA ASN A 282 -31.03 9.60 24.46
C ASN A 282 -31.43 9.96 23.01
N PHE A 283 -31.27 9.08 22.03
CA PHE A 283 -31.80 9.29 20.68
C PHE A 283 -33.19 8.63 20.54
N LYS A 284 -34.08 9.20 19.70
CA LYS A 284 -35.34 8.54 19.34
C LYS A 284 -35.03 7.15 18.77
N SER A 285 -35.33 6.11 19.56
CA SER A 285 -34.92 4.71 19.34
C SER A 285 -35.13 4.21 17.91
N TYR A 286 -36.22 4.63 17.24
CA TYR A 286 -36.53 4.23 15.87
C TYR A 286 -35.57 4.77 14.81
N MET A 287 -35.10 6.02 14.93
CA MET A 287 -34.23 6.65 13.93
C MET A 287 -32.81 6.09 14.00
N THR A 288 -32.32 5.81 15.22
CA THR A 288 -31.06 5.11 15.44
C THR A 288 -31.08 3.66 14.94
N LEU A 289 -32.21 2.96 15.12
CA LEU A 289 -32.35 1.60 14.61
C LEU A 289 -32.30 1.56 13.08
N GLY A 290 -32.96 2.50 12.40
CA GLY A 290 -32.89 2.64 10.94
C GLY A 290 -31.47 2.89 10.43
N ILE A 291 -30.71 3.78 11.09
CA ILE A 291 -29.33 4.07 10.71
C ILE A 291 -28.44 2.82 10.93
N TYR A 292 -28.58 2.11 12.05
CA TYR A 292 -27.73 0.94 12.34
C TYR A 292 -28.04 -0.27 11.45
N THR A 293 -29.31 -0.47 11.10
CA THR A 293 -29.71 -1.49 10.12
C THR A 293 -29.27 -1.15 8.70
N SER A 294 -29.33 0.13 8.31
CA SER A 294 -28.77 0.56 7.02
C SER A 294 -27.26 0.39 6.96
N TRP A 295 -26.54 0.64 8.06
CA TRP A 295 -25.10 0.41 8.17
C TRP A 295 -24.74 -1.07 8.02
N THR A 296 -25.45 -1.98 8.69
CA THR A 296 -25.18 -3.41 8.53
C THR A 296 -25.41 -3.87 7.10
N LEU A 297 -26.52 -3.47 6.49
CA LEU A 297 -26.82 -3.81 5.09
C LEU A 297 -25.75 -3.26 4.14
N ALA A 298 -25.32 -2.02 4.34
CA ALA A 298 -24.29 -1.40 3.51
C ALA A 298 -22.91 -2.08 3.70
N CYS A 299 -22.54 -2.48 4.92
CA CYS A 299 -21.36 -3.30 5.19
C CYS A 299 -21.44 -4.68 4.50
N LEU A 300 -22.61 -5.32 4.50
CA LEU A 300 -22.81 -6.61 3.83
C LEU A 300 -22.68 -6.48 2.32
N ILE A 301 -23.25 -5.43 1.72
CA ILE A 301 -23.12 -5.14 0.29
C ILE A 301 -21.66 -4.88 -0.07
N ILE A 302 -20.96 -4.05 0.71
CA ILE A 302 -19.57 -3.69 0.39
C ILE A 302 -18.61 -4.88 0.54
N ALA A 303 -18.93 -5.83 1.43
CA ALA A 303 -18.17 -7.05 1.63
C ALA A 303 -18.16 -7.97 0.38
N ILE A 304 -19.14 -7.84 -0.52
CA ILE A 304 -19.22 -8.70 -1.72
C ILE A 304 -18.10 -8.35 -2.71
N PHE A 305 -17.79 -7.07 -2.88
CA PHE A 305 -16.90 -6.61 -3.96
C PHE A 305 -15.46 -7.13 -3.88
N PRO A 306 -14.77 -7.10 -2.73
CA PRO A 306 -13.41 -7.66 -2.63
C PRO A 306 -13.33 -9.17 -2.87
N SER A 307 -14.47 -9.87 -2.80
CA SER A 307 -14.57 -11.31 -3.07
C SER A 307 -14.84 -11.62 -4.54
N PHE A 308 -15.26 -10.64 -5.36
CA PHE A 308 -15.39 -10.85 -6.80
C PHE A 308 -14.02 -11.01 -7.47
N PRO A 309 -13.95 -11.76 -8.59
CA PRO A 309 -12.72 -11.84 -9.36
C PRO A 309 -12.35 -10.45 -9.88
N VAL A 310 -11.06 -10.27 -10.15
CA VAL A 310 -10.57 -9.04 -10.80
C VAL A 310 -11.37 -8.82 -12.05
N ILE A 311 -11.58 -7.55 -12.39
CA ILE A 311 -12.15 -7.17 -13.67
C ILE A 311 -11.13 -7.56 -14.74
N ASP A 312 -11.21 -8.82 -15.17
CA ASP A 312 -10.60 -9.29 -16.40
C ASP A 312 -11.36 -8.69 -17.58
N ARG A 313 -10.82 -8.86 -18.80
CA ARG A 313 -11.28 -8.30 -20.09
C ARG A 313 -12.76 -8.56 -20.49
N LYS A 314 -13.58 -9.09 -19.59
CA LYS A 314 -15.02 -9.31 -19.78
C LYS A 314 -15.79 -8.05 -19.40
N GLU A 315 -16.13 -7.28 -20.43
CA GLU A 315 -16.89 -6.05 -20.31
C GLU A 315 -18.37 -6.35 -19.99
N ASN A 316 -18.96 -5.62 -19.05
CA ASN A 316 -20.40 -5.70 -18.77
C ASN A 316 -20.97 -4.31 -18.51
N TYR A 317 -21.29 -3.63 -19.61
CA TYR A 317 -21.81 -2.26 -19.61
C TYR A 317 -23.21 -2.14 -19.01
N LEU A 318 -23.99 -3.23 -18.95
CA LEU A 318 -25.31 -3.23 -18.33
C LEU A 318 -25.23 -2.87 -16.84
N LEU A 319 -24.21 -3.37 -16.13
CA LEU A 319 -23.98 -3.01 -14.73
C LEU A 319 -23.62 -1.53 -14.56
N VAL A 320 -22.89 -0.95 -15.53
CA VAL A 320 -22.56 0.48 -15.53
C VAL A 320 -23.82 1.33 -15.74
N ILE A 321 -24.72 0.92 -16.64
CA ILE A 321 -26.01 1.60 -16.86
C ILE A 321 -26.89 1.53 -15.60
N ILE A 322 -26.99 0.36 -14.97
CA ILE A 322 -27.76 0.20 -13.72
C ILE A 322 -27.20 1.11 -12.63
N ALA A 323 -25.88 1.12 -12.43
CA ALA A 323 -25.23 2.01 -11.47
C ALA A 323 -25.54 3.48 -11.75
N ALA A 324 -25.46 3.89 -13.02
CA ALA A 324 -25.79 5.24 -13.42
C ALA A 324 -27.25 5.61 -13.19
N PHE A 325 -28.18 4.70 -13.45
CA PHE A 325 -29.60 4.89 -13.21
C PHE A 325 -29.91 5.09 -11.72
N ILE A 326 -29.30 4.27 -10.86
CA ILE A 326 -29.40 4.40 -9.40
C ILE A 326 -28.87 5.77 -8.94
N ALA A 327 -27.72 6.19 -9.45
CA ALA A 327 -27.14 7.48 -9.09
C ALA A 327 -27.96 8.68 -9.60
N ALA A 328 -28.50 8.59 -10.82
CA ALA A 328 -29.34 9.63 -11.40
C ALA A 328 -30.65 9.80 -10.62
N THR A 329 -31.32 8.68 -10.28
CA THR A 329 -32.56 8.71 -9.48
C THR A 329 -32.31 9.23 -8.06
N ALA A 330 -31.21 8.83 -7.42
CA ALA A 330 -30.80 9.36 -6.11
C ALA A 330 -30.48 10.87 -6.17
N GLY A 331 -29.75 11.32 -7.20
CA GLY A 331 -29.39 12.72 -7.35
C GLY A 331 -30.59 13.62 -7.66
N LEU A 332 -31.51 13.16 -8.52
CA LEU A 332 -32.75 13.89 -8.84
C LEU A 332 -33.68 13.99 -7.62
N SER A 333 -33.87 12.88 -6.89
CA SER A 333 -34.68 12.90 -5.66
C SER A 333 -34.07 13.79 -4.58
N PHE A 334 -32.74 13.82 -4.43
CA PHE A 334 -32.08 14.73 -3.51
C PHE A 334 -32.22 16.19 -3.97
N SER A 335 -32.13 16.46 -5.27
CA SER A 335 -32.31 17.82 -5.82
C SER A 335 -33.74 18.35 -5.64
N SER A 336 -34.76 17.50 -5.69
CA SER A 336 -36.16 17.92 -5.52
C SER A 336 -36.49 18.29 -4.06
N ILE A 337 -35.79 17.69 -3.11
CA ILE A 337 -35.89 18.02 -1.67
C ILE A 337 -35.26 19.39 -1.39
N ILE A 338 -34.18 19.75 -2.10
CA ILE A 338 -33.43 20.99 -1.87
C ILE A 338 -33.84 22.05 -2.91
N LYS A 339 -34.76 22.94 -2.54
CA LYS A 339 -35.28 23.98 -3.45
C LYS A 339 -34.35 25.20 -3.66
N ASN A 340 -33.12 25.16 -3.14
CA ASN A 340 -32.17 26.28 -3.19
C ASN A 340 -31.20 26.17 -4.37
N ARG A 341 -30.28 27.15 -4.51
CA ARG A 341 -29.17 27.14 -5.49
C ARG A 341 -28.42 25.80 -5.54
N ASN A 342 -28.21 25.16 -4.39
CA ASN A 342 -27.53 23.86 -4.30
C ASN A 342 -28.31 22.75 -5.04
N GLY A 343 -29.64 22.77 -5.02
CA GLY A 343 -30.48 21.80 -5.74
C GLY A 343 -30.33 21.92 -7.26
N TRP A 344 -30.25 23.16 -7.77
CA TRP A 344 -29.95 23.41 -9.19
C TRP A 344 -28.57 22.87 -9.58
N VAL A 345 -27.53 23.10 -8.78
CA VAL A 345 -26.19 22.54 -9.07
C VAL A 345 -26.23 21.02 -9.10
N ILE A 346 -26.90 20.36 -8.15
CA ILE A 346 -27.04 18.90 -8.13
C ILE A 346 -27.82 18.40 -9.36
N SER A 347 -28.90 19.10 -9.74
CA SER A 347 -29.65 18.80 -10.97
C SER A 347 -28.77 18.93 -12.23
N THR A 348 -27.92 19.96 -12.31
CA THR A 348 -26.98 20.09 -13.46
C THR A 348 -25.94 18.97 -13.49
N VAL A 349 -25.36 18.60 -12.35
CA VAL A 349 -24.38 17.50 -12.27
C VAL A 349 -25.04 16.16 -12.61
N THR A 350 -26.27 15.91 -12.16
CA THR A 350 -27.03 14.69 -12.52
C THR A 350 -27.40 14.65 -13.99
N ALA A 351 -27.75 15.77 -14.62
CA ALA A 351 -27.97 15.85 -16.06
C ALA A 351 -26.69 15.51 -16.84
N ILE A 352 -25.53 16.03 -16.41
CA ILE A 352 -24.23 15.69 -17.01
C ILE A 352 -23.89 14.21 -16.80
N LEU A 353 -24.21 13.63 -15.64
CA LEU A 353 -24.05 12.20 -15.39
C LEU A 353 -24.84 11.36 -16.40
N ILE A 354 -26.12 11.70 -16.62
CA ILE A 354 -26.97 11.02 -17.62
C ILE A 354 -26.33 11.17 -19.00
N LEU A 355 -25.87 12.37 -19.37
CA LEU A 355 -25.20 12.59 -20.65
C LEU A 355 -23.91 11.77 -20.79
N CYS A 356 -23.10 11.63 -19.72
CA CYS A 356 -21.90 10.78 -19.72
C CYS A 356 -22.24 9.32 -20.03
N THR A 357 -23.37 8.83 -19.53
CA THR A 357 -23.81 7.44 -19.78
C THR A 357 -24.22 7.23 -21.23
N VAL A 358 -24.95 8.20 -21.79
CA VAL A 358 -25.34 8.18 -23.21
C VAL A 358 -24.10 8.25 -24.10
N VAL A 359 -23.16 9.14 -23.80
CA VAL A 359 -21.89 9.27 -24.54
C VAL A 359 -21.07 7.99 -24.45
N LYS A 360 -20.91 7.40 -23.25
CA LYS A 360 -20.23 6.12 -23.05
C LYS A 360 -20.85 5.03 -23.93
N MET A 361 -22.16 4.84 -23.86
CA MET A 361 -22.84 3.82 -24.68
C MET A 361 -22.71 4.09 -26.17
N HIS A 362 -22.85 5.35 -26.59
CA HIS A 362 -22.68 5.73 -27.99
C HIS A 362 -21.24 5.48 -28.49
N THR A 363 -20.22 5.74 -27.67
CA THR A 363 -18.82 5.42 -28.02
C THR A 363 -18.60 3.92 -28.21
N ILE A 364 -19.13 3.10 -27.30
CA ILE A 364 -18.97 1.64 -27.36
C ILE A 364 -19.66 1.08 -28.61
N ILE A 365 -20.88 1.50 -28.90
CA ILE A 365 -21.64 1.05 -30.07
C ILE A 365 -20.89 1.37 -31.37
N ASN A 366 -20.36 2.60 -31.50
CA ASN A 366 -19.62 3.00 -32.70
C ASN A 366 -18.30 2.23 -32.87
N ILE A 367 -17.61 1.93 -31.76
CA ILE A 367 -16.38 1.12 -31.78
C ILE A 367 -16.72 -0.33 -32.19
N GLN A 368 -17.79 -0.91 -31.65
CA GLN A 368 -18.25 -2.26 -32.03
C GLN A 368 -18.70 -2.35 -33.49
N GLN A 369 -19.25 -1.27 -34.04
CA GLN A 369 -19.63 -1.15 -35.44
C GLN A 369 -18.46 -0.85 -36.39
N GLY A 370 -17.25 -0.60 -35.88
CA GLY A 370 -16.07 -0.27 -36.69
C GLY A 370 -16.00 1.18 -37.18
N ASN A 371 -16.91 2.06 -36.75
CA ASN A 371 -16.96 3.48 -37.13
C ASN A 371 -15.89 4.34 -36.42
N GLY A 372 -15.12 3.74 -35.50
CA GLY A 372 -14.11 4.42 -34.71
C GLY A 372 -14.70 5.31 -33.61
N LEU A 373 -13.85 6.14 -32.99
CA LEU A 373 -14.25 7.06 -31.92
C LEU A 373 -14.76 8.38 -32.51
N PRO A 374 -16.02 8.78 -32.26
CA PRO A 374 -16.52 10.08 -32.71
C PRO A 374 -15.78 11.23 -32.01
N LEU A 375 -15.36 12.23 -32.79
CA LEU A 375 -14.64 13.40 -32.29
C LEU A 375 -15.42 14.16 -31.22
N LEU A 376 -16.75 14.31 -31.39
CA LEU A 376 -17.61 15.00 -30.43
C LEU A 376 -17.61 14.32 -29.05
N ASN A 377 -17.69 12.98 -29.02
CA ASN A 377 -17.67 12.20 -27.79
C ASN A 377 -16.30 12.30 -27.09
N GLN A 378 -15.22 12.32 -27.90
CA GLN A 378 -13.87 12.48 -27.40
C GLN A 378 -13.68 13.83 -26.72
N VAL A 379 -14.06 14.93 -27.41
CA VAL A 379 -13.98 16.29 -26.87
C VAL A 379 -14.83 16.41 -25.62
N PHE A 380 -16.06 15.88 -25.63
CA PHE A 380 -16.93 15.86 -24.47
C PHE A 380 -16.29 15.16 -23.26
N SER A 381 -15.69 13.98 -23.46
CA SER A 381 -15.06 13.21 -22.38
C SER A 381 -13.90 13.98 -21.73
N TRP A 382 -13.07 14.66 -22.53
CA TRP A 382 -12.00 15.52 -22.03
C TRP A 382 -12.51 16.76 -21.29
N LEU A 383 -13.58 17.40 -21.80
CA LEU A 383 -14.19 18.56 -21.15
C LEU A 383 -14.82 18.18 -19.80
N VAL A 384 -15.54 17.05 -19.73
CA VAL A 384 -16.15 16.56 -18.48
C VAL A 384 -15.10 16.35 -17.40
N LEU A 385 -13.97 15.74 -17.74
CA LEU A 385 -12.88 15.45 -16.81
C LEU A 385 -12.39 16.71 -16.06
N ILE A 386 -12.37 17.87 -16.73
CA ILE A 386 -11.87 19.13 -16.17
C ILE A 386 -13.00 19.95 -15.54
N ILE A 387 -14.16 20.04 -16.20
CA ILE A 387 -15.22 20.99 -15.85
C ILE A 387 -16.07 20.47 -14.69
N ILE A 388 -16.38 19.17 -14.65
CA ILE A 388 -17.37 18.66 -13.69
C ILE A 388 -16.94 18.77 -12.21
N PRO A 389 -15.66 18.56 -11.83
CA PRO A 389 -15.23 18.77 -10.45
C PRO A 389 -15.34 20.24 -10.03
N VAL A 390 -15.13 21.18 -10.97
CA VAL A 390 -15.23 22.63 -10.72
C VAL A 390 -16.67 23.05 -10.46
N ILE A 391 -17.64 22.49 -11.21
CA ILE A 391 -19.07 22.78 -11.01
C ILE A 391 -19.51 22.37 -9.60
N SER A 392 -19.05 21.23 -9.09
CA SER A 392 -19.43 20.76 -7.74
C SER A 392 -18.95 21.66 -6.61
N ILE A 393 -17.85 22.40 -6.82
CA ILE A 393 -17.30 23.34 -5.83
C ILE A 393 -18.21 24.57 -5.64
N LEU A 394 -19.09 24.87 -6.62
CA LEU A 394 -20.05 25.98 -6.58
C LEU A 394 -21.17 25.79 -5.54
N THR A 395 -21.33 24.58 -4.99
CA THR A 395 -22.22 24.35 -3.85
C THR A 395 -21.70 25.02 -2.58
N GLU A 396 -22.62 25.43 -1.71
CA GLU A 396 -22.27 26.12 -0.47
C GLU A 396 -21.31 25.29 0.41
N LYS A 397 -20.26 25.96 0.90
CA LYS A 397 -19.15 25.35 1.66
C LYS A 397 -19.58 24.61 2.93
N HIS A 398 -20.74 24.93 3.49
CA HIS A 398 -21.19 24.47 4.80
C HIS A 398 -22.26 23.36 4.75
N SER A 399 -22.64 22.85 3.58
CA SER A 399 -23.84 22.00 3.45
C SER A 399 -23.51 20.53 3.12
N PRO A 400 -24.25 19.54 3.66
CA PRO A 400 -24.15 18.14 3.22
C PRO A 400 -24.40 17.96 1.72
N THR A 401 -25.08 18.92 1.10
CA THR A 401 -25.32 18.98 -0.34
C THR A 401 -24.04 19.04 -1.17
N ARG A 402 -22.96 19.59 -0.59
CA ARG A 402 -21.63 19.62 -1.19
C ARG A 402 -21.05 18.22 -1.37
N LEU A 403 -21.17 17.35 -0.37
CA LEU A 403 -20.69 15.97 -0.46
C LEU A 403 -21.42 15.20 -1.58
N VAL A 404 -22.73 15.39 -1.69
CA VAL A 404 -23.55 14.77 -2.75
C VAL A 404 -23.11 15.28 -4.13
N SER A 405 -22.96 16.59 -4.32
CA SER A 405 -22.50 17.16 -5.60
C SER A 405 -21.11 16.65 -6.01
N VAL A 406 -20.15 16.63 -5.07
CA VAL A 406 -18.79 16.11 -5.31
C VAL A 406 -18.85 14.63 -5.68
N SER A 407 -19.62 13.82 -4.95
CA SER A 407 -19.77 12.39 -5.23
C SER A 407 -20.32 12.13 -6.64
N LEU A 408 -21.37 12.85 -7.05
CA LEU A 408 -21.98 12.71 -8.38
C LEU A 408 -21.03 13.17 -9.50
N SER A 409 -20.25 14.23 -9.27
CA SER A 409 -19.28 14.68 -10.27
C SER A 409 -18.13 13.71 -10.48
N LEU A 410 -17.55 13.18 -9.40
CA LEU A 410 -16.50 12.17 -9.50
C LEU A 410 -17.06 10.88 -10.10
N PHE A 411 -18.30 10.51 -9.76
CA PHE A 411 -18.97 9.35 -10.34
C PHE A 411 -19.21 9.50 -11.85
N SER A 412 -19.51 10.72 -12.33
CA SER A 412 -19.67 10.98 -13.77
C SER A 412 -18.38 10.70 -14.55
N ILE A 413 -17.23 11.13 -14.02
CA ILE A 413 -15.92 10.80 -14.60
C ILE A 413 -15.68 9.28 -14.50
N TYR A 414 -16.03 8.68 -13.36
CA TYR A 414 -15.85 7.26 -13.11
C TYR A 414 -16.64 6.41 -14.12
N ILE A 415 -17.88 6.77 -14.46
CA ILE A 415 -18.71 6.09 -15.49
C ILE A 415 -18.01 6.09 -16.85
N LEU A 416 -17.41 7.21 -17.28
CA LEU A 416 -16.70 7.27 -18.56
C LEU A 416 -15.53 6.27 -18.61
N THR A 417 -14.88 6.02 -17.48
CA THR A 417 -13.76 5.08 -17.36
C THR A 417 -14.16 3.65 -16.96
N SER A 418 -15.43 3.43 -16.61
CA SER A 418 -15.91 2.15 -16.08
C SER A 418 -16.24 1.14 -17.18
N ILE A 419 -16.02 -0.15 -16.89
CA ILE A 419 -16.24 -1.27 -17.81
C ILE A 419 -17.28 -2.26 -17.26
N SER A 420 -17.35 -2.44 -15.93
CA SER A 420 -18.15 -3.51 -15.31
C SER A 420 -18.73 -3.12 -13.93
N TYR A 421 -18.69 -4.02 -12.94
CA TYR A 421 -19.30 -3.88 -11.61
C TYR A 421 -18.67 -2.77 -10.74
N GLU A 422 -17.52 -2.24 -11.14
CA GLU A 422 -16.82 -1.18 -10.41
C GLU A 422 -17.66 0.08 -10.19
N ALA A 423 -18.58 0.40 -11.11
CA ALA A 423 -19.48 1.53 -10.95
C ALA A 423 -20.46 1.32 -9.78
N LEU A 424 -20.91 0.08 -9.55
CA LEU A 424 -21.74 -0.28 -8.40
C LEU A 424 -20.93 -0.23 -7.09
N PHE A 425 -19.68 -0.67 -7.13
CA PHE A 425 -18.77 -0.55 -5.98
C PHE A 425 -18.62 0.91 -5.54
N PHE A 426 -18.42 1.85 -6.48
CA PHE A 426 -18.30 3.26 -6.14
C PHE A 426 -19.54 3.79 -5.42
N LEU A 427 -20.75 3.43 -5.88
CA LEU A 427 -21.98 3.84 -5.20
C LEU A 427 -22.12 3.22 -3.82
N ALA A 428 -21.81 1.93 -3.67
CA ALA A 428 -21.81 1.26 -2.37
C ALA A 428 -20.81 1.93 -1.41
N LEU A 429 -19.63 2.32 -1.88
CA LEU A 429 -18.62 3.05 -1.12
C LEU A 429 -19.14 4.42 -0.66
N VAL A 430 -19.73 5.22 -1.57
CA VAL A 430 -20.31 6.53 -1.21
C VAL A 430 -21.44 6.39 -0.19
N PHE A 431 -22.30 5.39 -0.38
CA PHE A 431 -23.39 5.12 0.56
C PHE A 431 -22.84 4.74 1.94
N GLN A 432 -21.86 3.83 2.01
CA GLN A 432 -21.20 3.43 3.26
C GLN A 432 -20.52 4.60 3.97
N LEU A 433 -19.80 5.46 3.24
CA LEU A 433 -19.15 6.66 3.80
C LEU A 433 -20.17 7.67 4.34
N SER A 434 -21.32 7.81 3.67
CA SER A 434 -22.40 8.68 4.15
C SER A 434 -22.98 8.18 5.47
N LEU A 435 -23.26 6.88 5.57
CA LEU A 435 -23.73 6.25 6.80
C LEU A 435 -22.70 6.33 7.92
N TRP A 436 -21.41 6.25 7.59
CA TRP A 436 -20.33 6.41 8.57
C TRP A 436 -20.42 7.76 9.30
N ILE A 437 -20.62 8.86 8.57
CA ILE A 437 -20.78 10.20 9.16
C ILE A 437 -22.00 10.22 10.11
N PHE A 438 -23.13 9.65 9.69
CA PHE A 438 -24.33 9.63 10.52
C PHE A 438 -24.18 8.77 11.78
N VAL A 439 -23.53 7.61 11.69
CA VAL A 439 -23.24 6.74 12.83
C VAL A 439 -22.33 7.46 13.82
N GLU A 440 -21.22 8.05 13.37
CA GLU A 440 -20.32 8.79 14.27
C GLU A 440 -21.03 9.98 14.92
N PHE A 441 -21.80 10.74 14.15
CA PHE A 441 -22.55 11.87 14.69
C PHE A 441 -23.54 11.45 15.78
N SER A 442 -24.25 10.33 15.59
CA SER A 442 -25.17 9.78 16.59
C SER A 442 -24.47 9.40 17.91
N TRP A 443 -23.17 9.09 17.84
CA TRP A 443 -22.37 8.73 19.02
C TRP A 443 -21.76 9.94 19.71
N LEU A 444 -21.57 11.03 18.98
CA LEU A 444 -20.89 12.25 19.42
C LEU A 444 -21.80 13.32 19.99
N SER A 445 -23.11 13.26 19.76
CA SER A 445 -24.08 14.28 20.22
C SER A 445 -24.16 14.48 21.75
N GLU A 446 -23.38 13.73 22.54
CA GLU A 446 -23.31 13.83 24.00
C GLU A 446 -21.89 14.12 24.56
N ILE A 447 -20.84 14.04 23.74
CA ILE A 447 -19.48 14.35 24.20
C ILE A 447 -19.33 15.87 24.18
N LYS A 448 -19.06 16.48 25.34
CA LYS A 448 -18.79 17.92 25.42
C LYS A 448 -17.68 18.25 24.40
N ARG A 449 -17.93 19.25 23.53
CA ARG A 449 -16.99 19.75 22.50
C ARG A 449 -15.67 20.31 23.06
N GLU A 450 -15.42 20.17 24.36
CA GLU A 450 -14.33 20.81 25.10
C GLU A 450 -13.08 19.91 25.23
N ASP A 451 -13.20 18.59 25.00
CA ASP A 451 -12.04 17.69 25.07
C ASP A 451 -11.28 17.68 23.73
N GLN A 452 -10.28 18.55 23.60
CA GLN A 452 -9.36 18.61 22.44
C GLN A 452 -8.37 17.42 22.34
N PHE A 453 -8.55 16.38 23.16
CA PHE A 453 -7.59 15.28 23.30
C PHE A 453 -8.01 14.03 22.51
N LEU A 454 -7.02 13.33 21.93
CA LEU A 454 -7.20 12.02 21.32
C LEU A 454 -7.59 10.98 22.38
N THR A 455 -8.63 10.22 22.09
CA THR A 455 -9.13 9.08 22.86
C THR A 455 -9.02 7.81 22.01
N LEU A 456 -9.21 6.64 22.62
CA LEU A 456 -9.23 5.36 21.89
C LEU A 456 -10.35 5.30 20.84
N GLU A 457 -11.45 6.04 21.04
CA GLU A 457 -12.52 6.13 20.04
C GLU A 457 -12.03 6.80 18.76
N HIS A 458 -11.08 7.74 18.86
CA HIS A 458 -10.47 8.40 17.70
C HIS A 458 -9.44 7.50 16.99
N LEU A 459 -8.81 6.56 17.69
CA LEU A 459 -8.00 5.52 17.04
C LEU A 459 -8.85 4.57 16.20
N ARG A 460 -10.07 4.22 16.65
CA ARG A 460 -11.02 3.46 15.82
C ARG A 460 -11.38 4.21 14.54
N ILE A 461 -11.68 5.52 14.63
CA ILE A 461 -11.97 6.35 13.45
C ILE A 461 -10.77 6.38 12.49
N THR A 462 -9.54 6.45 13.04
CA THR A 462 -8.29 6.39 12.27
C THR A 462 -8.15 5.05 11.52
N PHE A 463 -8.40 3.93 12.20
CA PHE A 463 -8.41 2.61 11.58
C PHE A 463 -9.48 2.49 10.49
N MET A 464 -10.70 3.00 10.73
CA MET A 464 -11.78 3.02 9.74
C MET A 464 -11.39 3.80 8.49
N PHE A 465 -10.75 4.96 8.66
CA PHE A 465 -10.23 5.72 7.54
C PHE A 465 -9.20 4.92 6.74
N LEU A 466 -8.23 4.29 7.43
CA LEU A 466 -7.22 3.46 6.80
C LEU A 466 -7.85 2.29 6.01
N TYR A 467 -8.82 1.63 6.63
CA TYR A 467 -9.60 0.58 6.01
C TYR A 467 -10.30 1.06 4.73
N PHE A 468 -10.99 2.21 4.76
CA PHE A 468 -11.66 2.74 3.57
C PHE A 468 -10.68 3.14 2.46
N ILE A 469 -9.49 3.65 2.80
CA ILE A 469 -8.44 3.92 1.82
C ILE A 469 -8.03 2.62 1.11
N PHE A 470 -7.69 1.56 1.85
CA PHE A 470 -7.32 0.30 1.23
C PHE A 470 -8.48 -0.38 0.50
N LEU A 471 -9.71 -0.27 1.02
CA LEU A 471 -10.92 -0.74 0.33
C LEU A 471 -11.10 -0.02 -1.01
N SER A 472 -10.89 1.29 -1.06
CA SER A 472 -11.01 2.07 -2.29
C SER A 472 -9.99 1.67 -3.37
N PHE A 473 -8.82 1.19 -2.95
CA PHE A 473 -7.77 0.69 -3.82
C PHE A 473 -8.03 -0.75 -4.28
N PHE A 474 -8.32 -1.67 -3.35
CA PHE A 474 -8.39 -3.11 -3.61
C PHE A 474 -9.80 -3.64 -3.92
N GLY A 475 -10.84 -2.84 -3.74
CA GLY A 475 -12.23 -3.28 -3.86
C GLY A 475 -12.68 -3.67 -5.27
N THR A 476 -12.00 -3.19 -6.32
CA THR A 476 -12.36 -3.46 -7.73
C THR A 476 -11.20 -3.97 -8.60
N GLY A 477 -9.95 -3.76 -8.18
CA GLY A 477 -8.77 -4.08 -8.99
C GLY A 477 -7.56 -4.45 -8.14
N ASN A 478 -6.52 -4.99 -8.80
CA ASN A 478 -5.22 -5.22 -8.18
C ASN A 478 -4.23 -4.15 -8.66
N ILE A 479 -3.99 -3.13 -7.85
CA ILE A 479 -3.11 -1.99 -8.20
C ILE A 479 -1.64 -2.40 -8.30
N ALA A 480 -1.25 -3.55 -7.72
CA ALA A 480 0.10 -4.10 -7.88
C ALA A 480 0.48 -4.33 -9.36
N SER A 481 -0.50 -4.36 -10.28
CA SER A 481 -0.28 -4.45 -11.72
C SER A 481 -1.05 -3.37 -12.48
N ILE A 482 -0.58 -2.12 -12.50
CA ILE A 482 -1.12 -1.06 -13.38
C ILE A 482 -1.14 -1.52 -14.86
N ASN A 483 -0.22 -2.39 -15.26
CA ASN A 483 -0.18 -2.99 -16.59
C ASN A 483 -1.31 -4.01 -16.88
N SER A 484 -2.10 -4.39 -15.88
CA SER A 484 -3.24 -5.30 -16.05
C SER A 484 -4.53 -4.59 -16.47
N TYR A 485 -4.57 -3.25 -16.42
CA TYR A 485 -5.76 -2.50 -16.82
C TYR A 485 -6.01 -2.62 -18.32
N ASP A 486 -7.27 -2.87 -18.67
CA ASP A 486 -7.70 -2.99 -20.06
C ASP A 486 -7.69 -1.62 -20.77
N ILE A 487 -7.33 -1.65 -22.06
CA ILE A 487 -7.39 -0.49 -22.96
C ILE A 487 -8.83 0.04 -23.04
N ALA A 488 -9.82 -0.83 -22.82
CA ALA A 488 -11.24 -0.50 -22.71
C ALA A 488 -11.54 0.67 -21.75
N THR A 489 -10.71 0.85 -20.71
CA THR A 489 -10.88 1.93 -19.71
C THR A 489 -10.72 3.33 -20.31
N ALA A 490 -9.91 3.48 -21.36
CA ALA A 490 -9.59 4.76 -21.97
C ALA A 490 -10.30 5.01 -23.32
N LEU A 491 -11.17 4.10 -23.77
CA LEU A 491 -11.80 4.19 -25.10
C LEU A 491 -12.59 5.47 -25.34
N CYS A 492 -13.20 6.04 -24.29
CA CYS A 492 -13.91 7.33 -24.39
C CYS A 492 -12.98 8.51 -24.70
N PHE A 493 -11.69 8.41 -24.35
CA PHE A 493 -10.70 9.48 -24.47
C PHE A 493 -9.80 9.32 -25.68
N LYS A 494 -9.38 8.08 -25.97
CA LYS A 494 -8.48 7.77 -27.08
C LYS A 494 -8.52 6.28 -27.43
N THR A 495 -8.62 5.97 -28.72
CA THR A 495 -8.58 4.59 -29.25
C THR A 495 -7.18 4.14 -29.61
N VAL A 496 -6.33 5.04 -30.10
CA VAL A 496 -4.94 4.72 -30.44
C VAL A 496 -4.12 4.54 -29.16
N PHE A 497 -3.53 3.35 -29.00
CA PHE A 497 -2.69 3.03 -27.85
C PHE A 497 -1.57 4.06 -27.69
N ASN A 498 -1.60 4.74 -26.55
CA ASN A 498 -0.54 5.61 -26.10
C ASN A 498 -0.32 5.32 -24.60
N PRO A 499 0.83 4.73 -24.22
CA PRO A 499 1.09 4.31 -22.84
C PRO A 499 0.88 5.43 -21.82
N TRP A 500 1.23 6.67 -22.18
CA TRP A 500 1.17 7.81 -21.27
C TRP A 500 -0.27 8.28 -21.02
N ILE A 501 -1.08 8.38 -22.08
CA ILE A 501 -2.48 8.81 -21.97
C ILE A 501 -3.32 7.73 -21.29
N LEU A 502 -3.13 6.46 -21.69
CA LEU A 502 -3.79 5.34 -21.04
C LEU A 502 -3.42 5.28 -19.55
N GLY A 503 -2.12 5.38 -19.24
CA GLY A 503 -1.63 5.43 -17.86
C GLY A 503 -2.24 6.57 -17.06
N LEU A 504 -2.33 7.78 -17.64
CA LEU A 504 -2.95 8.92 -16.97
C LEU A 504 -4.44 8.70 -16.66
N VAL A 505 -5.22 8.17 -17.60
CA VAL A 505 -6.65 7.87 -17.40
C VAL A 505 -6.83 6.79 -16.33
N VAL A 506 -6.00 5.75 -16.34
CA VAL A 506 -6.01 4.69 -15.32
C VAL A 506 -5.65 5.24 -13.94
N ILE A 507 -4.62 6.11 -13.84
CA ILE A 507 -4.26 6.76 -12.58
C ILE A 507 -5.43 7.60 -12.05
N ILE A 508 -6.09 8.41 -12.90
CA ILE A 508 -7.27 9.19 -12.51
C ILE A 508 -8.39 8.27 -12.02
N LYS A 509 -8.66 7.18 -12.74
CA LYS A 509 -9.66 6.18 -12.35
C LYS A 509 -9.37 5.59 -10.98
N CYS A 510 -8.12 5.20 -10.70
CA CYS A 510 -7.71 4.67 -9.40
C CYS A 510 -7.79 5.71 -8.27
N LEU A 511 -7.53 6.99 -8.57
CA LEU A 511 -7.58 8.06 -7.58
C LEU A 511 -9.01 8.45 -7.18
N ILE A 512 -10.00 8.35 -8.08
CA ILE A 512 -11.38 8.80 -7.80
C ILE A 512 -11.98 8.17 -6.51
N PRO A 513 -11.96 6.83 -6.30
CA PRO A 513 -12.40 6.22 -5.05
C PRO A 513 -11.64 6.68 -3.81
N THR A 514 -10.33 6.95 -3.93
CA THR A 514 -9.51 7.43 -2.81
C THR A 514 -9.85 8.87 -2.43
N VAL A 515 -10.04 9.73 -3.44
CA VAL A 515 -10.42 11.14 -3.25
C VAL A 515 -11.75 11.25 -2.54
N ILE A 516 -12.74 10.42 -2.91
CA ILE A 516 -14.05 10.47 -2.24
C ILE A 516 -13.97 10.04 -0.76
N VAL A 517 -13.17 9.01 -0.43
CA VAL A 517 -12.92 8.62 0.97
C VAL A 517 -12.31 9.78 1.75
N VAL A 518 -11.29 10.45 1.19
CA VAL A 518 -10.63 11.59 1.83
C VAL A 518 -11.59 12.77 2.01
N VAL A 519 -12.44 13.08 1.02
CA VAL A 519 -13.45 14.17 1.12
C VAL A 519 -14.45 13.91 2.25
N PHE A 520 -15.01 12.69 2.33
CA PHE A 520 -15.94 12.33 3.42
C PHE A 520 -15.24 12.37 4.78
N CYS A 521 -14.00 11.87 4.85
CA CYS A 521 -13.21 11.88 6.08
C CYS A 521 -12.85 13.32 6.54
N CYS A 522 -12.50 14.21 5.62
CA CYS A 522 -12.30 15.64 5.90
C CYS A 522 -13.55 16.27 6.52
N SER A 523 -14.73 15.92 6.00
CA SER A 523 -16.00 16.40 6.53
C SER A 523 -16.26 15.86 7.93
N LEU A 524 -16.00 14.56 8.16
CA LEU A 524 -16.14 13.91 9.45
C LEU A 524 -15.23 14.54 10.51
N PHE A 525 -13.94 14.71 10.23
CA PHE A 525 -13.02 15.28 11.21
C PHE A 525 -13.35 16.73 11.60
N LYS A 526 -13.92 17.51 10.68
CA LYS A 526 -14.43 18.87 10.97
C LYS A 526 -15.66 18.83 11.89
N VAL A 527 -16.56 17.86 11.69
CA VAL A 527 -17.74 17.68 12.56
C VAL A 527 -17.33 17.30 13.98
N ILE A 528 -16.31 16.44 14.11
CA ILE A 528 -15.84 15.91 15.40
C ILE A 528 -14.88 16.88 16.10
N VAL A 529 -14.42 17.94 15.42
CA VAL A 529 -13.44 18.93 15.94
C VAL A 529 -12.15 18.26 16.40
N LEU A 530 -11.66 17.30 15.61
CA LEU A 530 -10.45 16.54 15.97
C LEU A 530 -9.17 17.28 15.62
N PRO A 531 -8.09 17.13 16.43
CA PRO A 531 -6.78 17.62 16.05
C PRO A 531 -6.25 16.78 14.88
N MET A 532 -6.46 17.30 13.67
CA MET A 532 -6.11 16.68 12.39
C MET A 532 -4.69 16.09 12.35
N ARG A 533 -3.72 16.84 12.89
CA ARG A 533 -2.31 16.42 12.93
C ARG A 533 -2.12 15.14 13.75
N GLY A 534 -2.84 14.99 14.87
CA GLY A 534 -2.77 13.79 15.71
C GLY A 534 -3.30 12.56 14.98
N LEU A 535 -4.41 12.69 14.26
CA LEU A 535 -4.98 11.60 13.44
C LEU A 535 -4.03 11.16 12.32
N PHE A 536 -3.40 12.11 11.62
CA PHE A 536 -2.40 11.79 10.60
C PHE A 536 -1.19 11.04 11.17
N LEU A 537 -0.72 11.43 12.37
CA LEU A 537 0.33 10.69 13.05
C LEU A 537 -0.13 9.27 13.44
N CYS A 538 -1.40 9.08 13.84
CA CYS A 538 -1.94 7.75 14.08
C CYS A 538 -2.00 6.90 12.81
N ILE A 539 -2.44 7.47 11.67
CA ILE A 539 -2.43 6.78 10.36
C ILE A 539 -1.01 6.35 10.03
N LEU A 540 -0.04 7.27 10.15
CA LEU A 540 1.38 7.04 9.88
C LEU A 540 1.91 5.85 10.70
N VAL A 541 1.61 5.78 12.00
CA VAL A 541 2.01 4.64 12.85
C VAL A 541 1.43 3.32 12.34
N LEU A 542 0.12 3.27 12.04
CA LEU A 542 -0.52 2.04 11.57
C LEU A 542 0.06 1.56 10.24
N THR A 543 0.35 2.49 9.33
CA THR A 543 0.94 2.17 8.02
C THR A 543 2.42 1.83 8.09
N ASP A 544 3.18 2.43 9.02
CA ASP A 544 4.59 2.07 9.24
C ASP A 544 4.71 0.65 9.83
N LEU A 545 3.75 0.23 10.66
CA LEU A 545 3.64 -1.16 11.10
C LEU A 545 3.38 -2.11 9.92
N MET A 546 2.50 -1.75 8.99
CA MET A 546 2.28 -2.52 7.77
C MET A 546 3.53 -2.57 6.89
N ALA A 547 4.23 -1.45 6.71
CA ALA A 547 5.44 -1.37 5.92
C ALA A 547 6.55 -2.27 6.50
N LEU A 548 6.69 -2.29 7.82
CA LEU A 548 7.62 -3.20 8.51
C LEU A 548 7.27 -4.67 8.25
N ASN A 549 5.98 -5.03 8.23
CA ASN A 549 5.56 -6.38 7.89
C ASN A 549 5.91 -6.73 6.43
N PHE A 550 5.61 -5.84 5.48
CA PHE A 550 5.96 -6.05 4.07
C PHE A 550 7.47 -6.11 3.82
N PHE A 551 8.29 -5.39 4.59
CA PHE A 551 9.74 -5.46 4.51
C PHE A 551 10.26 -6.91 4.68
N PHE A 552 9.67 -7.66 5.62
CA PHE A 552 10.03 -9.08 5.82
C PHE A 552 9.46 -10.01 4.74
N PHE A 553 8.40 -9.60 4.04
CA PHE A 553 7.79 -10.38 2.95
C PHE A 553 8.41 -10.11 1.57
N VAL A 554 9.36 -9.18 1.44
CA VAL A 554 10.06 -8.93 0.18
C VAL A 554 10.85 -10.18 -0.23
N ARG A 555 10.57 -10.69 -1.43
CA ARG A 555 11.23 -11.86 -2.01
C ARG A 555 12.37 -11.44 -2.92
N ASP A 556 13.51 -12.09 -2.76
CA ASP A 556 14.69 -11.96 -3.61
C ASP A 556 14.85 -13.12 -4.61
N GLU A 557 13.94 -14.11 -4.56
CA GLU A 557 13.95 -15.31 -5.39
C GLU A 557 12.56 -15.55 -5.99
N GLY A 558 12.51 -16.21 -7.14
CA GLY A 558 11.28 -16.54 -7.87
C GLY A 558 11.22 -15.88 -9.25
N SER A 559 10.02 -15.81 -9.82
CA SER A 559 9.84 -15.10 -11.09
C SER A 559 10.02 -13.59 -10.89
N TRP A 560 10.42 -12.88 -11.96
CA TRP A 560 10.48 -11.41 -11.96
C TRP A 560 9.14 -10.78 -11.54
N LEU A 561 8.03 -11.45 -11.85
CA LEU A 561 6.70 -11.01 -11.44
C LEU A 561 6.52 -11.10 -9.92
N ASP A 562 6.92 -12.20 -9.29
CA ASP A 562 6.78 -12.40 -7.85
C ASP A 562 7.67 -11.44 -7.05
N ILE A 563 8.92 -11.25 -7.51
CA ILE A 563 9.86 -10.29 -6.93
C ILE A 563 9.27 -8.87 -7.05
N GLY A 564 8.83 -8.49 -8.26
CA GLY A 564 8.23 -7.20 -8.54
C GLY A 564 6.96 -6.92 -7.73
N GLN A 565 6.09 -7.92 -7.54
CA GLN A 565 4.88 -7.79 -6.73
C GLN A 565 5.21 -7.59 -5.25
N SER A 566 6.12 -8.41 -4.68
CA SER A 566 6.50 -8.28 -3.27
C SER A 566 7.13 -6.90 -2.96
N LEU A 567 7.96 -6.38 -3.87
CA LEU A 567 8.53 -5.04 -3.77
C LEU A 567 7.45 -3.96 -3.91
N SER A 568 6.52 -4.14 -4.85
CA SER A 568 5.42 -3.20 -5.07
C SER A 568 4.53 -3.08 -3.84
N HIS A 569 4.22 -4.17 -3.13
CA HIS A 569 3.44 -4.12 -1.88
C HIS A 569 4.09 -3.24 -0.81
N PHE A 570 5.41 -3.38 -0.63
CA PHE A 570 6.18 -2.56 0.29
C PHE A 570 6.16 -1.07 -0.11
N VAL A 571 6.46 -0.78 -1.39
CA VAL A 571 6.51 0.60 -1.91
C VAL A 571 5.13 1.27 -1.87
N ILE A 572 4.07 0.56 -2.26
CA ILE A 572 2.69 1.09 -2.25
C ILE A 572 2.31 1.53 -0.83
N THR A 573 2.62 0.72 0.18
CA THR A 573 2.29 1.04 1.58
C THR A 573 2.95 2.34 2.04
N LEU A 574 4.22 2.57 1.67
CA LEU A 574 4.95 3.80 1.99
C LEU A 574 4.44 5.01 1.18
N VAL A 575 4.22 4.82 -0.12
CA VAL A 575 3.81 5.90 -1.03
C VAL A 575 2.39 6.37 -0.75
N ILE A 576 1.46 5.48 -0.37
CA ILE A 576 0.07 5.86 -0.05
C ILE A 576 0.04 6.93 1.05
N ILE A 577 0.85 6.79 2.10
CA ILE A 577 0.88 7.76 3.21
C ILE A 577 1.34 9.13 2.72
N ILE A 578 2.41 9.15 1.93
CA ILE A 578 2.98 10.38 1.38
C ILE A 578 1.99 11.04 0.42
N ALA A 579 1.31 10.25 -0.40
CA ALA A 579 0.30 10.71 -1.34
C ALA A 579 -0.98 11.23 -0.65
N LEU A 580 -1.35 10.68 0.52
CA LEU A 580 -2.52 11.11 1.27
C LEU A 580 -2.43 12.55 1.77
N LEU A 581 -1.24 13.06 2.07
CA LEU A 581 -1.05 14.44 2.54
C LEU A 581 -1.46 15.52 1.51
N PRO A 582 -0.92 15.54 0.27
CA PRO A 582 -1.35 16.50 -0.75
C PRO A 582 -2.80 16.25 -1.18
N ILE A 583 -3.26 15.00 -1.25
CA ILE A 583 -4.66 14.68 -1.54
C ILE A 583 -5.56 15.28 -0.45
N TYR A 584 -5.19 15.15 0.81
CA TYR A 584 -5.94 15.73 1.92
C TYR A 584 -6.03 17.26 1.85
N GLU A 585 -4.92 17.96 1.62
CA GLU A 585 -4.96 19.42 1.50
C GLU A 585 -5.80 19.88 0.30
N GLY A 586 -5.72 19.16 -0.84
CA GLY A 586 -6.60 19.40 -1.98
C GLY A 586 -8.09 19.15 -1.64
N CYS A 587 -8.40 18.02 -1.00
CA CYS A 587 -9.75 17.66 -0.57
C CYS A 587 -10.31 18.60 0.51
N LYS A 588 -9.46 19.23 1.32
CA LYS A 588 -9.87 20.23 2.30
C LYS A 588 -10.39 21.50 1.61
N LEU A 589 -9.79 21.89 0.49
CA LEU A 589 -10.29 22.97 -0.38
C LEU A 589 -11.62 22.58 -1.04
N ILE A 590 -11.70 21.34 -1.55
CA ILE A 590 -12.90 20.81 -2.23
C ILE A 590 -14.06 20.61 -1.26
N SER A 591 -13.82 20.16 -0.02
CA SER A 591 -14.89 19.99 0.97
C SER A 591 -15.45 21.33 1.45
N GLY A 592 -14.66 22.43 1.43
CA GLY A 592 -15.07 23.64 2.12
C GLY A 592 -15.26 23.37 3.63
N SER A 593 -15.49 24.40 4.43
CA SER A 593 -15.78 24.23 5.85
C SER A 593 -17.17 23.61 6.06
N VAL A 594 -17.43 22.33 5.74
CA VAL A 594 -18.76 21.73 5.95
C VAL A 594 -19.12 21.78 7.44
N HIS A 595 -20.09 22.61 7.81
CA HIS A 595 -20.67 22.63 9.15
C HIS A 595 -22.05 22.02 9.07
N PHE A 596 -22.21 20.82 9.60
CA PHE A 596 -23.54 20.25 9.79
C PHE A 596 -24.25 21.03 10.91
N GLN A 597 -24.94 22.11 10.57
CA GLN A 597 -26.01 22.67 11.40
C GLN A 597 -27.27 21.87 11.10
N PHE A 598 -27.45 20.76 11.82
CA PHE A 598 -28.77 20.12 11.89
C PHE A 598 -29.63 20.95 12.83
N GLU A 599 -30.34 21.94 12.28
CA GLU A 599 -31.48 22.51 13.00
C GLU A 599 -32.51 21.39 13.23
N LYS A 600 -32.95 21.23 14.47
CA LYS A 600 -33.96 20.24 14.90
C LYS A 600 -35.28 20.32 14.10
N SER A 601 -35.50 21.38 13.32
CA SER A 601 -36.72 21.66 12.56
C SER A 601 -36.85 20.90 11.24
N HIS A 602 -35.76 20.36 10.66
CA HIS A 602 -35.80 19.74 9.32
C HIS A 602 -36.14 18.24 9.29
N PHE A 603 -36.48 17.65 10.43
CA PHE A 603 -36.94 16.26 10.55
C PHE A 603 -38.39 16.15 11.07
N LEU A 604 -39.16 17.24 10.97
CA LEU A 604 -40.62 17.23 11.15
C LEU A 604 -41.32 17.11 9.80
#